data_AF-A0A950P5L6-F1
#
_entry.id   AF-A0A950P5L6-F1
#
_cell.length_a   1.000
_cell.length_b   1.000
_cell.length_c   1.000
_cell.angle_alpha   90.00
_cell.angle_beta   90.00
_cell.angle_gamma   90.00
#
_symmetry.space_group_name_H-M   'P 1'
#
loop_
_entity.id
_entity.type
_entity.pdbx_description
1 polymer ?
#
loop_
_entity_poly.entity_id
_entity_poly.type
_entity_poly.pdbx_seq_one_letter_code
_entity_poly.pdbx_strand_id
1 'polypeptide(L)'
;MQFGFNLPNTGAFVAPDVFMRIAREGEGLGFDYLTVTDHVVLPDMAEPGYPYSESGAFYSSDSIQRHEMLSLAAYLAAITSKLRIVLAVLVVPHRPAVLAAKMLATIDVLSGGRLTVGIGAGWLKAEFDAVVTTPFAERGAVTDEYIAAFRTLWTEDKPRLDGRYVHYDGLVLAPKPVQKPHRRSGSAARAARPCAARRVLATPGIRSAATMHICSTRCPAIKPASRDCDNSQQRPAASRTPSR
;
A
#
# COMPACT_ATOMS: atom_id res chain seq x y z
N MET A 1 -12.33 18.40 -8.33
CA MET A 1 -11.58 17.81 -7.20
C MET A 1 -12.11 16.39 -7.01
N GLN A 2 -11.29 15.40 -6.64
CA GLN A 2 -11.75 14.02 -6.45
C GLN A 2 -11.85 13.69 -4.96
N PHE A 3 -12.94 13.05 -4.53
CA PHE A 3 -13.20 12.69 -3.15
C PHE A 3 -13.40 11.18 -3.02
N GLY A 4 -12.89 10.61 -1.94
CA GLY A 4 -13.03 9.20 -1.66
C GLY A 4 -13.02 8.91 -0.17
N PHE A 5 -13.29 7.67 0.18
CA PHE A 5 -13.36 7.22 1.57
C PHE A 5 -12.51 5.97 1.79
N ASN A 6 -12.20 5.71 3.06
CA ASN A 6 -11.59 4.44 3.44
C ASN A 6 -12.67 3.41 3.71
N LEU A 7 -12.59 2.27 3.03
CA LEU A 7 -13.46 1.14 3.32
C LEU A 7 -12.80 0.32 4.43
N PRO A 8 -13.39 0.23 5.63
CA PRO A 8 -12.83 -0.58 6.69
C PRO A 8 -12.89 -2.06 6.28
N ASN A 9 -11.72 -2.71 6.19
CA ASN A 9 -11.60 -4.14 5.92
C ASN A 9 -11.16 -4.92 7.17
N THR A 10 -11.38 -4.37 8.36
CA THR A 10 -10.99 -4.93 9.67
C THR A 10 -12.08 -4.72 10.72
N GLY A 11 -12.10 -5.56 11.75
CA GLY A 11 -12.97 -5.38 12.91
C GLY A 11 -14.43 -5.69 12.61
N ALA A 12 -15.36 -4.98 13.26
CA ALA A 12 -16.80 -5.21 13.14
C ALA A 12 -17.39 -4.92 11.74
N PHE A 13 -16.63 -4.27 10.86
CA PHE A 13 -17.08 -3.87 9.52
C PHE A 13 -16.78 -4.90 8.42
N VAL A 14 -16.21 -6.05 8.78
CA VAL A 14 -15.84 -7.12 7.83
C VAL A 14 -17.00 -8.04 7.43
N ALA A 15 -18.19 -7.85 7.99
CA ALA A 15 -19.36 -8.63 7.58
C ALA A 15 -19.72 -8.30 6.11
N PRO A 16 -20.01 -9.32 5.26
CA PRO A 16 -20.30 -9.13 3.83
C PRO A 16 -21.34 -8.04 3.52
N ASP A 17 -22.45 -8.05 4.23
CA ASP A 17 -23.55 -7.10 4.09
C ASP A 17 -23.12 -5.65 4.41
N VAL A 18 -22.23 -5.48 5.39
CA VAL A 18 -21.75 -4.16 5.84
C VAL A 18 -20.90 -3.49 4.78
N PHE A 19 -19.83 -4.13 4.30
CA PHE A 19 -18.98 -3.48 3.29
C PHE A 19 -19.66 -3.41 1.92
N MET A 20 -20.57 -4.33 1.57
CA MET A 20 -21.45 -4.19 0.40
C MET A 20 -22.26 -2.89 0.48
N ARG A 21 -22.89 -2.64 1.64
CA ARG A 21 -23.71 -1.45 1.86
C ARG A 21 -22.86 -0.19 1.79
N ILE A 22 -21.74 -0.14 2.50
CA ILE A 22 -20.83 1.03 2.48
C ILE A 22 -20.37 1.34 1.06
N ALA A 23 -19.95 0.33 0.28
CA ALA A 23 -19.48 0.53 -1.08
C ALA A 23 -20.57 1.06 -2.02
N ARG A 24 -21.79 0.51 -1.94
CA ARG A 24 -22.92 0.92 -2.79
C ARG A 24 -23.45 2.30 -2.42
N GLU A 25 -23.58 2.59 -1.12
CA GLU A 25 -23.99 3.92 -0.66
C GLU A 25 -22.94 4.97 -1.01
N GLY A 26 -21.65 4.66 -0.84
CA GLY A 26 -20.56 5.53 -1.27
C GLY A 26 -20.61 5.83 -2.77
N GLU A 27 -20.89 4.83 -3.61
CA GLU A 27 -21.11 5.03 -5.04
C GLU A 27 -22.35 5.89 -5.33
N GLY A 28 -23.46 5.63 -4.62
CA GLY A 28 -24.72 6.39 -4.76
C GLY A 28 -24.62 7.85 -4.35
N LEU A 29 -23.77 8.16 -3.36
CA LEU A 29 -23.45 9.52 -2.92
C LEU A 29 -22.49 10.26 -3.87
N GLY A 30 -21.94 9.57 -4.87
CA GLY A 30 -21.08 10.17 -5.89
C GLY A 30 -19.60 10.28 -5.51
N PHE A 31 -19.11 9.47 -4.58
CA PHE A 31 -17.66 9.39 -4.31
C PHE A 31 -16.90 8.84 -5.53
N ASP A 32 -15.72 9.38 -5.80
CA ASP A 32 -14.89 8.99 -6.95
C ASP A 32 -14.14 7.66 -6.71
N TYR A 33 -13.77 7.39 -5.45
CA TYR A 33 -12.98 6.22 -5.09
C TYR A 33 -13.19 5.73 -3.65
N LEU A 34 -12.92 4.44 -3.43
CA LEU A 34 -12.66 3.88 -2.10
C LEU A 34 -11.19 3.44 -1.99
N THR A 35 -10.72 3.32 -0.76
CA THR A 35 -9.40 2.77 -0.45
C THR A 35 -9.51 1.48 0.36
N VAL A 36 -8.63 0.52 0.09
CA VAL A 36 -8.48 -0.74 0.85
C VAL A 36 -7.02 -0.87 1.29
N THR A 37 -6.78 -1.29 2.53
CA THR A 37 -5.43 -1.43 3.12
C THR A 37 -4.96 -2.89 3.07
N ASP A 38 -3.64 -3.09 3.10
CA ASP A 38 -3.03 -4.42 2.94
C ASP A 38 -2.39 -4.92 4.24
N HIS A 39 -2.91 -6.02 4.76
CA HIS A 39 -2.30 -6.91 5.76
C HIS A 39 -2.85 -8.31 5.52
N VAL A 40 -1.97 -9.32 5.53
CA VAL A 40 -2.29 -10.73 5.35
C VAL A 40 -2.47 -11.40 6.72
N VAL A 41 -1.51 -11.18 7.61
CA VAL A 41 -1.51 -11.72 8.98
C VAL A 41 -0.95 -10.68 9.92
N LEU A 42 -1.50 -10.60 11.12
CA LEU A 42 -0.97 -9.76 12.18
C LEU A 42 -0.40 -10.62 13.30
N PRO A 43 0.66 -10.16 13.98
CA PRO A 43 1.09 -10.81 15.21
C PRO A 43 -0.05 -10.78 16.23
N ASP A 44 -0.06 -11.77 17.13
CA ASP A 44 -0.98 -11.75 18.27
C ASP A 44 -0.67 -10.52 19.12
N MET A 45 -1.69 -9.69 19.33
CA MET A 45 -1.57 -8.40 20.01
C MET A 45 -1.76 -8.51 21.52
N ALA A 46 -2.09 -9.70 22.02
CA ALA A 46 -2.00 -10.03 23.44
C ALA A 46 -0.55 -10.23 23.90
N GLU A 47 0.38 -10.48 22.96
CA GLU A 47 1.80 -10.61 23.25
C GLU A 47 2.48 -9.23 23.34
N PRO A 48 3.14 -8.91 24.47
CA PRO A 48 3.85 -7.65 24.64
C PRO A 48 4.99 -7.49 23.62
N GLY A 49 5.21 -6.27 23.13
CA GLY A 49 6.43 -5.93 22.38
C GLY A 49 6.21 -5.42 20.96
N TYR A 50 5.07 -4.78 20.67
CA TYR A 50 4.87 -4.16 19.38
C TYR A 50 5.91 -3.05 19.12
N PRO A 51 6.82 -3.20 18.14
CA PRO A 51 8.02 -2.36 18.04
C PRO A 51 7.73 -0.93 17.56
N TYR A 52 6.48 -0.61 17.20
CA TYR A 52 6.10 0.67 16.62
C TYR A 52 5.04 1.42 17.43
N SER A 53 4.84 1.06 18.71
CA SER A 53 4.09 1.87 19.66
C SER A 53 4.85 2.03 20.97
N GLU A 54 4.76 3.21 21.57
CA GLU A 54 5.41 3.48 22.88
C GLU A 54 4.85 2.59 24.00
N SER A 55 3.58 2.16 23.86
CA SER A 55 2.93 1.23 24.78
C SER A 55 3.20 -0.24 24.47
N GLY A 56 3.82 -0.56 23.33
CA GLY A 56 3.96 -1.94 22.85
C GLY A 56 2.63 -2.59 22.42
N ALA A 57 1.53 -1.83 22.30
CA ALA A 57 0.23 -2.28 21.79
C ALA A 57 -0.05 -1.77 20.36
N PHE A 58 -0.67 -2.58 19.51
CA PHE A 58 -1.10 -2.16 18.17
C PHE A 58 -2.40 -1.34 18.20
N TYR A 59 -2.71 -0.66 17.09
CA TYR A 59 -3.96 0.08 16.92
C TYR A 59 -5.17 -0.88 17.01
N SER A 60 -5.92 -0.74 18.10
CA SER A 60 -7.18 -1.41 18.40
C SER A 60 -7.10 -2.90 18.83
N SER A 61 -7.81 -3.19 19.93
CA SER A 61 -8.14 -4.53 20.44
C SER A 61 -9.32 -5.17 19.70
N ASP A 62 -9.89 -4.48 18.72
CA ASP A 62 -11.07 -4.95 17.99
C ASP A 62 -10.70 -6.05 17.01
N SER A 63 -11.54 -7.09 16.98
CA SER A 63 -11.56 -8.26 16.09
C SER A 63 -10.43 -8.32 15.03
N ILE A 64 -9.56 -9.32 15.19
CA ILE A 64 -8.48 -9.72 14.25
C ILE A 64 -9.02 -10.04 12.84
N GLN A 65 -10.33 -10.25 12.69
CA GLN A 65 -10.93 -10.52 11.38
C GLN A 65 -10.61 -9.40 10.40
N ARG A 66 -9.95 -9.79 9.31
CA ARG A 66 -9.55 -8.94 8.18
C ARG A 66 -9.73 -9.71 6.89
N HIS A 67 -10.17 -9.01 5.84
CA HIS A 67 -10.17 -9.56 4.49
C HIS A 67 -8.86 -9.25 3.77
N GLU A 68 -8.36 -10.26 3.04
CA GLU A 68 -7.22 -10.09 2.14
C GLU A 68 -7.57 -9.08 1.04
N MET A 69 -6.64 -8.13 0.82
CA MET A 69 -6.92 -6.93 0.05
C MET A 69 -7.31 -7.20 -1.41
N LEU A 70 -6.64 -8.10 -2.12
CA LEU A 70 -6.91 -8.34 -3.55
C LEU A 70 -8.22 -9.10 -3.77
N SER A 71 -8.52 -10.04 -2.88
CA SER A 71 -9.79 -10.78 -2.87
C SER A 71 -10.96 -9.84 -2.60
N LEU A 72 -10.82 -8.95 -1.61
CA LEU A 72 -11.80 -7.90 -1.35
C LEU A 72 -11.92 -6.93 -2.53
N ALA A 73 -10.81 -6.51 -3.14
CA ALA A 73 -10.84 -5.64 -4.31
C ALA A 73 -11.57 -6.29 -5.51
N ALA A 74 -11.36 -7.58 -5.75
CA ALA A 74 -12.09 -8.34 -6.77
C ALA A 74 -13.60 -8.37 -6.48
N TYR A 75 -13.98 -8.59 -5.22
CA TYR A 75 -15.37 -8.56 -4.80
C TYR A 75 -16.00 -7.17 -5.00
N LEU A 76 -15.33 -6.11 -4.55
CA LEU A 76 -15.77 -4.72 -4.72
C LEU A 76 -15.93 -4.34 -6.19
N ALA A 77 -15.04 -4.84 -7.06
CA ALA A 77 -15.14 -4.64 -8.50
C ALA A 77 -16.43 -5.23 -9.08
N ALA A 78 -16.90 -6.36 -8.55
CA ALA A 78 -18.12 -7.01 -9.01
C ALA A 78 -19.41 -6.30 -8.52
N ILE A 79 -19.39 -5.65 -7.35
CA ILE A 79 -20.59 -5.07 -6.73
C ILE A 79 -20.76 -3.56 -6.96
N THR A 80 -19.76 -2.90 -7.57
CA THR A 80 -19.76 -1.46 -7.90
C THR A 80 -19.56 -1.27 -9.40
N SER A 81 -20.02 -0.14 -9.94
CA SER A 81 -20.05 0.10 -11.39
C SER A 81 -19.17 1.26 -11.87
N LYS A 82 -18.99 2.28 -11.03
CA LYS A 82 -18.31 3.55 -11.34
C LYS A 82 -17.15 3.83 -10.40
N LEU A 83 -17.28 3.42 -9.15
CA LEU A 83 -16.36 3.77 -8.08
C LEU A 83 -14.97 3.17 -8.33
N ARG A 84 -13.92 3.98 -8.20
CA ARG A 84 -12.54 3.48 -8.34
C ARG A 84 -12.08 2.76 -7.08
N ILE A 85 -11.33 1.67 -7.26
CA ILE A 85 -10.80 0.87 -6.15
C ILE A 85 -9.31 1.18 -6.03
N VAL A 86 -8.92 1.79 -4.91
CA VAL A 86 -7.54 2.20 -4.67
C VAL A 86 -6.91 1.30 -3.61
N LEU A 87 -5.85 0.60 -3.98
CA LEU A 87 -5.03 -0.17 -3.04
C LEU A 87 -4.12 0.82 -2.30
N ALA A 88 -4.29 0.99 -1.00
CA ALA A 88 -3.63 2.01 -0.18
C ALA A 88 -3.00 1.37 1.08
N VAL A 89 -1.83 0.74 0.98
CA VAL A 89 -1.04 0.44 -0.22
C VAL A 89 -0.84 -1.07 -0.34
N LEU A 90 -0.72 -1.59 -1.57
CA LEU A 90 -0.31 -2.97 -1.80
C LEU A 90 1.13 -3.17 -1.33
N VAL A 91 1.33 -4.09 -0.39
CA VAL A 91 2.67 -4.56 -0.05
C VAL A 91 3.10 -5.58 -1.10
N VAL A 92 3.84 -5.10 -2.09
CA VAL A 92 4.17 -5.86 -3.30
C VAL A 92 4.88 -7.19 -3.00
N PRO A 93 5.85 -7.26 -2.06
CA PRO A 93 6.56 -8.50 -1.79
C PRO A 93 5.72 -9.61 -1.14
N HIS A 94 4.56 -9.32 -0.56
CA HIS A 94 3.73 -10.32 0.15
C HIS A 94 3.22 -11.44 -0.76
N ARG A 95 3.25 -11.25 -2.09
CA ARG A 95 2.66 -12.18 -3.07
C ARG A 95 3.69 -12.44 -4.17
N PRO A 96 3.86 -13.68 -4.66
CA PRO A 96 4.78 -13.96 -5.76
C PRO A 96 4.51 -13.06 -6.98
N ALA A 97 5.57 -12.55 -7.62
CA ALA A 97 5.44 -11.49 -8.62
C ALA A 97 4.47 -11.83 -9.76
N VAL A 98 4.65 -13.00 -10.39
CA VAL A 98 3.83 -13.41 -11.52
C VAL A 98 2.35 -13.57 -11.12
N LEU A 99 2.10 -14.13 -9.93
CA LEU A 99 0.76 -14.29 -9.39
C LEU A 99 0.12 -12.93 -9.08
N ALA A 100 0.84 -12.02 -8.44
CA ALA A 100 0.39 -10.67 -8.15
C ALA A 100 0.05 -9.90 -9.45
N ALA A 101 0.92 -9.98 -10.46
CA ALA A 101 0.68 -9.36 -11.77
C ALA A 101 -0.61 -9.89 -12.42
N LYS A 102 -0.85 -11.20 -12.33
CA LYS A 102 -2.05 -11.85 -12.87
C LYS A 102 -3.31 -11.44 -12.11
N MET A 103 -3.28 -11.41 -10.78
CA MET A 103 -4.41 -10.98 -9.94
C MET A 103 -4.78 -9.53 -10.23
N LEU A 104 -3.80 -8.62 -10.26
CA LEU A 104 -4.03 -7.20 -10.56
C LEU A 104 -4.59 -6.99 -11.97
N ALA A 105 -4.03 -7.66 -12.99
CA ALA A 105 -4.56 -7.59 -14.35
C ALA A 105 -6.01 -8.11 -14.44
N THR A 106 -6.32 -9.16 -13.69
CA THR A 106 -7.66 -9.77 -13.66
C THR A 106 -8.67 -8.82 -13.01
N ILE A 107 -8.33 -8.24 -11.86
CA ILE A 107 -9.19 -7.25 -11.18
C ILE A 107 -9.37 -6.01 -12.05
N ASP A 108 -8.31 -5.56 -12.74
CA ASP A 108 -8.41 -4.43 -13.66
C ASP A 108 -9.41 -4.70 -14.79
N VAL A 109 -9.36 -5.89 -15.40
CA VAL A 109 -10.29 -6.31 -16.45
C VAL A 109 -11.72 -6.44 -15.91
N LEU A 110 -11.90 -7.14 -14.78
CA LEU A 110 -13.21 -7.35 -14.15
C LEU A 110 -13.85 -6.02 -13.70
N SER A 111 -13.04 -5.06 -13.28
CA SER A 111 -13.51 -3.74 -12.88
C SER A 111 -13.71 -2.77 -14.05
N GLY A 112 -13.30 -3.13 -15.28
CA GLY A 112 -13.34 -2.23 -16.42
C GLY A 112 -12.34 -1.06 -16.34
N GLY A 113 -11.18 -1.26 -15.73
CA GLY A 113 -10.14 -0.24 -15.61
C GLY A 113 -10.28 0.70 -14.40
N ARG A 114 -11.00 0.27 -13.36
CA ARG A 114 -11.25 1.07 -12.14
C ARG A 114 -10.23 0.84 -11.03
N LEU A 115 -9.28 -0.07 -11.21
CA LEU A 115 -8.25 -0.38 -10.22
C LEU A 115 -7.15 0.70 -10.18
N THR A 116 -6.70 1.09 -9.00
CA THR A 116 -5.53 1.96 -8.79
C THR A 116 -4.62 1.30 -7.77
N VAL A 117 -3.36 1.07 -8.12
CA VAL A 117 -2.41 0.33 -7.28
C VAL A 117 -1.43 1.29 -6.61
N GLY A 118 -1.70 1.66 -5.36
CA GLY A 118 -0.68 2.25 -4.50
C GLY A 118 0.31 1.17 -4.06
N ILE A 119 1.61 1.49 -4.07
CA ILE A 119 2.66 0.50 -3.80
C ILE A 119 3.40 0.85 -2.51
N GLY A 120 3.58 -0.16 -1.66
CA GLY A 120 4.47 -0.18 -0.52
C GLY A 120 5.40 -1.39 -0.52
N ALA A 121 6.51 -1.28 0.18
CA ALA A 121 7.48 -2.36 0.37
C ALA A 121 7.23 -3.20 1.63
N GLY A 122 6.28 -2.79 2.47
CA GLY A 122 6.04 -3.38 3.79
C GLY A 122 6.94 -2.80 4.87
N TRP A 123 6.40 -2.74 6.09
CA TRP A 123 7.07 -2.15 7.25
C TRP A 123 7.06 -3.11 8.45
N LEU A 124 6.05 -3.97 8.56
CA LEU A 124 5.91 -4.92 9.65
C LEU A 124 6.77 -6.16 9.39
N LYS A 125 7.94 -6.23 10.02
CA LYS A 125 8.90 -7.32 9.81
C LYS A 125 8.32 -8.70 10.18
N ALA A 126 7.58 -8.80 11.28
CA ALA A 126 7.00 -10.08 11.73
C ALA A 126 6.06 -10.69 10.69
N GLU A 127 5.18 -9.86 10.10
CA GLU A 127 4.30 -10.27 9.01
C GLU A 127 5.12 -10.60 7.74
N PHE A 128 6.09 -9.75 7.40
CA PHE A 128 6.92 -9.96 6.22
C PHE A 128 7.67 -11.29 6.27
N ASP A 129 8.32 -11.60 7.39
CA ASP A 129 9.06 -12.85 7.57
C ASP A 129 8.14 -14.08 7.57
N ALA A 130 6.87 -13.92 7.93
CA ALA A 130 5.88 -15.00 7.93
C ALA A 130 5.38 -15.35 6.51
N VAL A 131 5.32 -14.36 5.61
CA VAL A 131 4.71 -14.54 4.26
C VAL A 131 5.71 -14.46 3.12
N VAL A 132 6.93 -13.96 3.37
CA VAL A 132 7.98 -13.75 2.37
C VAL A 132 9.26 -14.47 2.79
N THR A 133 9.88 -15.18 1.84
CA THR A 133 11.13 -15.92 2.09
C THR A 133 12.38 -15.07 1.94
N THR A 134 12.28 -13.92 1.29
CA THR A 134 13.40 -12.99 1.06
C THR A 134 13.74 -12.21 2.33
N PRO A 135 15.02 -11.85 2.58
CA PRO A 135 15.36 -11.05 3.75
C PRO A 135 14.64 -9.70 3.78
N PHE A 136 14.10 -9.33 4.95
CA PHE A 136 13.41 -8.05 5.14
C PHE A 136 14.22 -6.81 4.70
N ALA A 137 15.55 -6.87 4.82
CA ALA A 137 16.45 -5.80 4.36
C ALA A 137 16.36 -5.57 2.83
N GLU A 138 16.06 -6.61 2.06
CA GLU A 138 16.01 -6.57 0.60
C GLU A 138 14.63 -6.18 0.05
N ARG A 139 13.60 -6.02 0.90
CA ARG A 139 12.21 -5.74 0.49
C ARG A 139 12.04 -4.59 -0.51
N GLY A 140 12.88 -3.56 -0.41
CA GLY A 140 12.89 -2.44 -1.35
C GLY A 140 13.34 -2.85 -2.75
N ALA A 141 14.43 -3.63 -2.83
CA ALA A 141 14.94 -4.16 -4.09
C ALA A 141 13.97 -5.17 -4.71
N VAL A 142 13.36 -6.05 -3.89
CA VAL A 142 12.31 -6.97 -4.33
C VAL A 142 11.13 -6.20 -4.92
N THR A 143 10.68 -5.15 -4.24
CA THR A 143 9.57 -4.31 -4.71
C THR A 143 9.88 -3.68 -6.07
N ASP A 144 11.08 -3.11 -6.24
CA ASP A 144 11.48 -2.47 -7.48
C ASP A 144 11.56 -3.48 -8.64
N GLU A 145 12.09 -4.69 -8.40
CA GLU A 145 12.14 -5.76 -9.40
C GLU A 145 10.75 -6.30 -9.74
N TYR A 146 9.86 -6.47 -8.75
CA TYR A 146 8.47 -6.91 -8.99
C TYR A 146 7.70 -5.89 -9.81
N ILE A 147 7.91 -4.59 -9.60
CA ILE A 147 7.31 -3.53 -10.44
C ILE A 147 7.80 -3.66 -11.89
N ALA A 148 9.08 -3.93 -12.10
CA ALA A 148 9.61 -4.19 -13.43
C ALA A 148 8.94 -5.42 -14.04
N ALA A 149 8.83 -6.52 -13.29
CA ALA A 149 8.15 -7.73 -13.71
C ALA A 149 6.69 -7.48 -14.11
N PHE A 150 5.94 -6.71 -13.31
CA PHE A 150 4.55 -6.37 -13.61
C PHE A 150 4.43 -5.62 -14.94
N ARG A 151 5.30 -4.63 -15.17
CA ARG A 151 5.32 -3.85 -16.41
C ARG A 151 5.57 -4.75 -17.61
N THR A 152 6.65 -5.52 -17.59
CA THR A 152 7.02 -6.47 -18.65
C THR A 152 5.87 -7.45 -18.93
N LEU A 153 5.32 -8.08 -17.90
CA LEU A 153 4.19 -9.01 -18.03
C LEU A 153 2.91 -8.35 -18.59
N TRP A 154 2.65 -7.07 -18.32
CA TRP A 154 1.44 -6.40 -18.79
C TRP A 154 1.59 -5.75 -20.18
N THR A 155 2.80 -5.41 -20.61
CA THR A 155 3.01 -4.65 -21.85
C THR A 155 3.58 -5.46 -23.01
N GLU A 156 4.23 -6.58 -22.74
CA GLU A 156 4.90 -7.40 -23.75
C GLU A 156 4.12 -8.68 -24.08
N ASP A 157 4.19 -9.10 -25.35
CA ASP A 157 3.54 -10.33 -25.81
C ASP A 157 4.34 -11.59 -25.44
N LYS A 158 5.68 -11.47 -25.41
CA LYS A 158 6.62 -12.52 -25.00
C LYS A 158 7.54 -11.98 -23.89
N PRO A 159 6.99 -11.68 -22.71
CA PRO A 159 7.74 -11.13 -21.59
C PRO A 159 8.92 -12.02 -21.20
N ARG A 160 10.08 -11.39 -21.00
CA ARG A 160 11.29 -12.01 -20.49
C ARG A 160 11.87 -11.14 -19.39
N LEU A 161 12.25 -11.75 -18.27
CA LEU A 161 12.96 -11.08 -17.20
C LEU A 161 13.92 -12.07 -16.55
N ASP A 162 15.18 -11.68 -16.45
CA ASP A 162 16.20 -12.42 -15.72
C ASP A 162 16.70 -11.53 -14.57
N GLY A 163 15.93 -11.52 -13.49
CA GLY A 163 16.18 -10.73 -12.29
C GLY A 163 16.74 -11.57 -11.14
N ARG A 164 17.09 -10.90 -10.03
CA ARG A 164 17.64 -11.58 -8.85
C ARG A 164 16.56 -12.32 -8.06
N TYR A 165 15.33 -11.82 -8.08
CA TYR A 165 14.19 -12.35 -7.32
C TYR A 165 13.13 -12.97 -8.22
N VAL A 166 13.05 -12.56 -9.50
CA VAL A 166 12.08 -13.03 -10.47
C VAL A 166 12.78 -13.38 -11.77
N HIS A 167 12.59 -14.62 -12.20
CA HIS A 167 13.05 -15.10 -13.50
C HIS A 167 11.86 -15.69 -14.27
N TYR A 168 11.72 -15.31 -15.54
CA TYR A 168 10.85 -15.99 -16.48
C TYR A 168 11.31 -15.78 -17.93
N ASP A 169 11.15 -16.82 -18.72
CA ASP A 169 11.37 -16.79 -20.17
C ASP A 169 10.17 -17.45 -20.88
N GLY A 170 9.61 -16.74 -21.87
CA GLY A 170 8.62 -17.32 -22.78
C GLY A 170 7.22 -17.52 -22.19
N LEU A 171 6.87 -16.79 -21.12
CA LEU A 171 5.52 -16.82 -20.55
C LEU A 171 4.57 -15.90 -21.32
N VAL A 172 3.28 -16.25 -21.37
CA VAL A 172 2.24 -15.35 -21.87
C VAL A 172 1.26 -15.07 -20.74
N LEU A 173 1.21 -13.81 -20.28
CA LEU A 173 0.19 -13.36 -19.34
C LEU A 173 -0.98 -12.77 -20.13
N ALA A 174 -2.15 -13.41 -20.03
CA ALA A 174 -3.43 -12.93 -20.54
C ALA A 174 -4.53 -13.19 -19.49
N PRO A 175 -5.55 -12.33 -19.33
CA PRO A 175 -5.73 -11.08 -20.06
C PRO A 175 -4.72 -10.00 -19.63
N LYS A 176 -4.44 -9.06 -20.52
CA LYS A 176 -3.71 -7.83 -20.18
C LYS A 176 -4.66 -6.87 -19.46
N PRO A 177 -4.15 -6.00 -18.57
CA PRO A 177 -4.97 -4.95 -17.97
C PRO A 177 -5.58 -4.05 -19.06
N VAL A 178 -6.81 -3.58 -18.81
CA VAL A 178 -7.49 -2.59 -19.66
C VAL A 178 -6.73 -1.27 -19.61
N GLN A 179 -6.27 -0.88 -18.43
CA GLN A 179 -5.39 0.27 -18.26
C GLN A 179 -3.99 -0.04 -18.79
N LYS A 180 -3.52 0.75 -19.75
CA LYS A 180 -2.15 0.61 -20.29
C LYS A 180 -1.16 1.27 -19.33
N PRO A 181 -0.25 0.52 -18.68
CA PRO A 181 0.90 1.10 -18.04
C PRO A 181 1.70 1.85 -19.12
N HIS A 182 2.13 3.08 -18.81
CA HIS A 182 2.95 3.95 -19.65
C HIS A 182 3.91 3.17 -20.55
N ARG A 183 3.57 3.03 -21.83
CA ARG A 183 4.54 2.65 -22.86
C ARG A 183 5.58 3.75 -22.88
N ARG A 184 6.88 3.40 -22.82
CA ARG A 184 7.98 4.33 -23.08
C ARG A 184 8.00 4.64 -24.58
N SER A 185 7.03 5.42 -25.06
CA SER A 185 7.04 6.01 -26.39
C SER A 185 7.01 7.52 -26.22
N GLY A 186 8.08 8.18 -26.67
CA GLY A 186 8.19 9.63 -26.68
C GLY A 186 7.13 10.24 -27.58
N SER A 187 5.98 10.59 -27.03
CA SER A 187 5.08 11.59 -27.59
C SER A 187 4.08 11.99 -26.52
N ALA A 188 4.02 13.29 -26.24
CA ALA A 188 3.05 13.88 -25.34
C ALA A 188 1.61 13.63 -25.84
N ALA A 189 0.90 12.70 -25.20
CA ALA A 189 -0.55 12.56 -25.33
C ALA A 189 -1.19 12.63 -23.95
N ARG A 190 -2.00 13.67 -23.75
CA ARG A 190 -2.78 13.93 -22.53
C ARG A 190 -3.85 12.85 -22.32
N ALA A 191 -4.08 12.57 -21.03
CA ALA A 191 -5.31 12.01 -20.46
C ALA A 191 -5.62 10.49 -20.59
N ALA A 192 -4.59 9.63 -20.63
CA ALA A 192 -4.73 8.26 -20.11
C ALA A 192 -4.03 8.20 -18.75
N ARG A 193 -4.79 8.11 -17.64
CA ARG A 193 -4.22 7.90 -16.31
C ARG A 193 -3.84 6.40 -16.23
N PRO A 194 -2.55 6.03 -16.26
CA PRO A 194 -2.15 4.63 -16.30
C PRO A 194 -2.56 3.92 -15.02
N CYS A 195 -2.47 2.59 -15.01
CA CYS A 195 -2.37 1.79 -13.79
C CYS A 195 -1.15 2.32 -13.02
N ALA A 196 -1.38 3.35 -12.20
CA ALA A 196 -0.35 4.18 -11.63
C ALA A 196 0.13 3.50 -10.37
N ALA A 197 0.99 2.49 -10.57
CA ALA A 197 2.00 2.07 -9.62
C ALA A 197 2.77 3.31 -9.13
N ARG A 198 2.21 4.03 -8.15
CA ARG A 198 2.81 5.24 -7.57
C ARG A 198 3.46 4.82 -6.27
N ARG A 199 4.79 4.87 -6.24
CA ARG A 199 5.59 4.66 -5.02
C ARG A 199 5.18 5.72 -4.01
N VAL A 200 4.49 5.31 -2.95
CA VAL A 200 4.32 6.17 -1.78
C VAL A 200 5.59 5.96 -0.97
N LEU A 201 6.50 6.93 -1.02
CA LEU A 201 7.66 6.94 -0.13
C LEU A 201 7.12 7.11 1.29
N ALA A 202 7.29 6.08 2.12
CA ALA A 202 7.06 6.20 3.55
C ALA A 202 8.09 7.20 4.10
N THR A 203 7.63 8.37 4.48
CA THR A 203 8.44 9.32 5.25
C THR A 203 8.64 8.71 6.65
N PRO A 204 9.89 8.55 7.14
CA PRO A 204 10.08 8.15 8.52
C PRO A 204 9.61 9.30 9.42
N GLY A 205 8.59 9.06 10.25
CA GLY A 205 8.21 9.98 11.34
C GLY A 205 6.77 10.48 11.40
N ILE A 206 5.80 9.97 10.63
CA ILE A 206 4.41 10.40 10.79
C ILE A 206 3.74 9.61 11.93
N ARG A 207 3.77 10.22 13.12
CA ARG A 207 2.90 9.87 14.26
C ARG A 207 1.47 10.28 13.90
N SER A 208 0.53 9.35 14.08
CA SER A 208 -0.92 9.53 14.02
C SER A 208 -1.56 9.58 12.62
N ALA A 209 -2.67 8.85 12.51
CA ALA A 209 -3.56 8.83 11.37
C ALA A 209 -4.16 10.22 11.14
N ALA A 210 -3.77 10.88 10.06
CA ALA A 210 -4.49 11.99 9.47
C ALA A 210 -4.24 12.00 7.96
N THR A 211 -5.30 11.69 7.22
CA THR A 211 -5.65 12.21 5.90
C THR A 211 -4.51 12.60 4.93
N MET A 212 -4.41 11.81 3.86
CA MET A 212 -3.77 12.14 2.59
C MET A 212 -3.96 13.61 2.20
N HIS A 213 -2.87 14.37 2.13
CA HIS A 213 -2.77 15.55 1.28
C HIS A 213 -1.98 15.16 0.02
N ILE A 214 -2.70 14.91 -1.08
CA ILE A 214 -2.08 14.87 -2.42
C ILE A 214 -2.32 16.25 -3.04
N CYS A 215 -1.43 17.20 -2.74
CA CYS A 215 -1.29 18.43 -3.52
C CYS A 215 0.05 18.39 -4.24
N SER A 216 0.02 18.36 -5.57
CA SER A 216 1.19 18.48 -6.41
C SER A 216 1.55 19.95 -6.59
N THR A 217 2.56 20.43 -5.89
CA THR A 217 3.38 21.55 -6.38
C THR A 217 4.85 21.27 -6.09
N ARG A 218 5.66 21.54 -7.10
CA ARG A 218 7.12 21.35 -7.14
C ARG A 218 7.78 22.03 -5.94
N CYS A 219 8.76 21.37 -5.32
CA CYS A 219 9.86 22.06 -4.66
C CYS A 219 11.16 21.26 -4.79
N PRO A 220 12.31 21.91 -5.09
CA PRO A 220 13.53 21.27 -5.54
C PRO A 220 14.38 20.71 -4.39
N ALA A 221 15.29 19.81 -4.74
CA ALA A 221 16.22 19.11 -3.87
C ALA A 221 17.00 20.05 -2.93
N ILE A 222 17.12 19.68 -1.65
CA ILE A 222 18.02 20.30 -0.68
C ILE A 222 19.11 19.27 -0.32
N LYS A 223 20.37 19.63 -0.58
CA LYS A 223 21.60 18.93 -0.16
C LYS A 223 21.77 19.00 1.36
N PRO A 224 22.47 18.05 2.00
CA PRO A 224 22.68 18.07 3.44
C PRO A 224 23.75 19.11 3.81
N ALA A 225 23.44 19.99 4.76
CA ALA A 225 24.42 20.84 5.43
C ALA A 225 24.51 20.40 6.90
N SER A 226 25.72 20.02 7.27
CA SER A 226 26.20 19.75 8.62
C SER A 226 26.15 20.98 9.54
N ARG A 227 25.94 20.72 10.84
CA ARG A 227 26.60 21.29 12.03
C ARG A 227 25.63 21.72 13.14
N ASP A 228 25.96 21.22 14.32
CA ASP A 228 25.85 21.84 15.64
C ASP A 228 24.50 22.41 16.07
N CYS A 229 23.87 21.73 17.02
CA CYS A 229 23.28 22.46 18.15
C CYS A 229 23.46 21.66 19.43
N ASP A 230 24.20 22.31 20.31
CA ASP A 230 24.76 21.89 21.57
C ASP A 230 23.70 21.75 22.67
N ASN A 231 24.05 20.90 23.61
CA ASN A 231 23.34 20.48 24.79
C ASN A 231 23.46 21.57 25.86
N SER A 232 22.41 22.35 26.15
CA SER A 232 22.35 23.03 27.44
C SER A 232 20.95 23.48 27.86
N GLN A 233 20.69 23.29 29.15
CA GLN A 233 19.66 23.91 30.00
C GLN A 233 18.30 23.19 30.09
N GLN A 234 18.20 22.28 31.06
CA GLN A 234 17.26 22.43 32.18
C GLN A 234 17.71 21.56 33.38
N ARG A 235 18.16 22.22 34.46
CA ARG A 235 18.46 21.60 35.77
C ARG A 235 17.16 21.39 36.57
N PRO A 236 17.01 20.31 37.35
CA PRO A 236 15.94 20.18 38.33
C PRO A 236 16.30 20.86 39.68
N ALA A 237 15.29 21.45 40.33
CA ALA A 237 15.39 22.08 41.64
C ALA A 237 15.45 21.03 42.77
N ALA A 238 16.39 21.23 43.70
CA ALA A 238 16.62 20.37 44.85
C ALA A 238 15.63 20.66 46.00
N SER A 239 15.00 19.61 46.52
CA SER A 239 14.25 19.61 47.79
C SER A 239 15.20 19.56 48.98
N ARG A 240 15.09 20.52 49.91
CA ARG A 240 15.74 20.50 51.22
C ARG A 240 14.75 20.05 52.29
N THR A 241 15.05 18.96 52.97
CA THR A 241 14.52 18.58 54.29
C THR A 241 15.22 19.39 55.39
N PRO A 242 14.57 19.62 56.54
CA PRO A 242 15.29 19.79 57.80
C PRO A 242 14.84 18.77 58.85
N SER A 243 15.83 18.19 59.53
CA SER A 243 15.68 17.46 60.79
C SER A 243 16.27 18.28 61.93
N ARG A 244 15.41 18.76 62.83
CA ARG A 244 15.52 18.68 64.31
C ARG A 244 14.43 19.53 64.95
#